data_AF-A0A0Q7I3P2-F1
#
_entry.id   AF-A0A0Q7I3P2-F1
#
_cell.length_a   1.000
_cell.length_b   1.000
_cell.length_c   1.000
_cell.angle_alpha   90.00
_cell.angle_beta   90.00
_cell.angle_gamma   90.00
#
_symmetry.space_group_name_H-M   'P 1'
#
loop_
_entity.id
_entity.type
_entity.pdbx_description
1 polymer ?
#
loop_
_entity_poly.entity_id
_entity_poly.type
_entity_poly.pdbx_seq_one_letter_code
_entity_poly.pdbx_strand_id
1 'polypeptide(L)'
;MIRPFAVFAVLALGLGAATAQDATPAPAQAPEIVIDPAASLNTTPKQANMLTGFYATQAVIEICALAIEPDIATGMAADRARLETALGMDATMAAGAFAQVKADVEKTSPDCADGSADRAGVDAVTAIYAALPPPAAEAPSPAAGTVTTDAPATPAQ
;
A
#
# COMPACT_ATOMS: atom_id res chain seq x y z
N MET A 1 36.31 -52.19 -46.38
CA MET A 1 37.30 -51.11 -46.14
C MET A 1 37.18 -50.17 -47.34
N ILE A 2 36.28 -49.18 -47.34
CA ILE A 2 36.42 -47.83 -46.76
C ILE A 2 37.84 -47.26 -46.98
N ARG A 3 37.97 -46.26 -47.85
CA ARG A 3 38.29 -44.88 -47.45
C ARG A 3 38.18 -43.88 -48.61
N PRO A 4 37.95 -42.58 -48.30
CA PRO A 4 37.23 -41.61 -49.11
C PRO A 4 38.10 -40.37 -49.44
N PHE A 5 37.42 -39.31 -49.90
CA PHE A 5 37.79 -37.87 -49.90
C PHE A 5 38.10 -37.23 -51.27
N ALA A 6 37.13 -36.46 -51.74
CA ALA A 6 37.30 -35.17 -52.42
C ALA A 6 35.95 -34.44 -52.29
N VAL A 7 35.74 -33.58 -51.29
CA VAL A 7 35.99 -32.13 -51.34
C VAL A 7 35.67 -31.55 -52.73
N PHE A 8 34.48 -30.97 -52.86
CA PHE A 8 34.15 -30.03 -53.93
C PHE A 8 33.80 -28.68 -53.29
N ALA A 9 34.75 -27.77 -53.34
CA ALA A 9 34.50 -26.35 -53.22
C ALA A 9 33.89 -25.88 -54.53
N VAL A 10 32.66 -25.37 -54.49
CA VAL A 10 32.08 -24.60 -55.59
C VAL A 10 32.11 -23.14 -55.17
N LEU A 11 33.06 -22.42 -55.76
CA LEU A 11 33.01 -20.99 -55.98
C LEU A 11 31.79 -20.62 -56.83
N ALA A 12 31.20 -19.46 -56.56
CA ALA A 12 30.94 -18.39 -57.55
C ALA A 12 29.54 -17.75 -57.45
N LEU A 13 29.56 -16.47 -57.05
CA LEU A 13 29.00 -15.33 -57.80
C LEU A 13 27.51 -15.34 -58.15
N GLY A 14 26.75 -14.43 -57.53
CA GLY A 14 25.46 -14.03 -58.07
C GLY A 14 24.79 -12.93 -57.24
N LEU A 15 24.94 -11.69 -57.67
CA LEU A 15 24.30 -10.48 -57.14
C LEU A 15 22.81 -10.67 -56.87
N GLY A 16 22.38 -10.27 -55.67
CA GLY A 16 20.98 -10.04 -55.33
C GLY A 16 20.88 -9.11 -54.14
N ALA A 17 20.88 -7.80 -54.40
CA ALA A 17 20.50 -6.81 -53.40
C ALA A 17 19.03 -7.03 -53.02
N ALA A 18 18.78 -7.48 -51.80
CA ALA A 18 17.48 -7.43 -51.17
C ALA A 18 17.67 -6.92 -49.74
N THR A 19 17.55 -5.61 -49.59
CA THR A 19 17.31 -4.95 -48.31
C THR A 19 16.03 -5.53 -47.72
N ALA A 20 16.12 -6.30 -46.63
CA ALA A 20 14.93 -6.79 -45.95
C ALA A 20 15.19 -6.87 -44.44
N GLN A 21 14.86 -5.75 -43.81
CA GLN A 21 14.25 -5.64 -42.49
C GLN A 21 15.02 -6.27 -41.33
N ASP A 22 15.68 -5.36 -40.62
CA ASP A 22 15.80 -5.41 -39.16
C ASP A 22 14.41 -5.74 -38.59
N ALA A 23 14.15 -7.03 -38.40
CA ALA A 23 12.98 -7.50 -37.70
C ALA A 23 13.22 -7.20 -36.23
N THR A 24 12.93 -5.96 -35.84
CA THR A 24 12.76 -5.58 -34.44
C THR A 24 11.84 -6.63 -33.81
N PRO A 25 12.24 -7.29 -32.70
CA PRO A 25 11.35 -8.20 -32.00
C PRO A 25 10.06 -7.45 -31.69
N ALA A 26 8.93 -7.96 -32.20
CA ALA A 26 7.63 -7.42 -31.85
C ALA A 26 7.53 -7.38 -30.31
N PRO A 27 7.15 -6.25 -29.70
CA PRO A 27 7.00 -6.19 -28.26
C PRO A 27 6.01 -7.27 -27.85
N ALA A 28 6.45 -8.17 -26.96
CA ALA A 28 5.56 -9.14 -26.33
C ALA A 28 4.40 -8.34 -25.74
N GLN A 29 3.19 -8.60 -26.24
CA GLN A 29 1.99 -7.95 -25.75
C GLN A 29 1.93 -8.23 -24.25
N ALA A 30 2.16 -7.20 -23.44
CA ALA A 30 1.95 -7.29 -22.00
C ALA A 30 0.52 -7.77 -21.79
N PRO A 31 0.27 -8.72 -20.87
CA PRO A 31 -1.08 -9.18 -20.61
C PRO A 31 -1.95 -7.96 -20.29
N GLU A 32 -2.95 -7.72 -21.13
CA GLU A 32 -3.89 -6.63 -20.96
C GLU A 32 -4.67 -6.92 -19.66
N ILE A 33 -4.39 -6.13 -18.63
CA ILE A 33 -5.07 -6.25 -17.33
C ILE A 33 -6.49 -5.74 -17.55
N VAL A 34 -7.40 -6.64 -17.90
CA VAL A 34 -8.83 -6.36 -18.02
C VAL A 34 -9.42 -6.33 -16.60
N ILE A 35 -9.62 -5.12 -16.08
CA ILE A 35 -10.31 -4.91 -14.81
C ILE A 35 -11.81 -5.02 -15.09
N ASP A 36 -12.47 -6.03 -14.53
CA ASP A 36 -13.94 -6.18 -14.61
C ASP A 36 -14.60 -5.15 -13.67
N PRO A 37 -15.29 -4.11 -14.21
CA PRO A 37 -15.96 -3.11 -13.39
C PRO A 37 -17.26 -3.63 -12.75
N ALA A 38 -17.72 -4.82 -13.13
CA ALA A 38 -18.86 -5.50 -12.52
C ALA A 38 -18.44 -6.52 -11.43
N ALA A 39 -17.14 -6.69 -11.19
CA ALA A 39 -16.64 -7.54 -10.11
C ALA A 39 -17.11 -6.96 -8.77
N SER A 40 -18.09 -7.62 -8.14
CA SER A 40 -18.57 -7.22 -6.82
C SER A 40 -17.45 -7.41 -5.79
N LEU A 41 -16.79 -6.32 -5.41
CA LEU A 41 -15.93 -6.28 -4.22
C LEU A 41 -16.81 -6.34 -2.97
N ASN A 42 -17.29 -7.54 -2.65
CA ASN A 42 -18.12 -7.83 -1.47
C ASN A 42 -17.25 -7.77 -0.20
N THR A 43 -16.80 -6.57 0.16
CA THR A 43 -15.72 -6.34 1.14
C THR A 43 -16.18 -5.67 2.42
N THR A 44 -17.42 -5.19 2.51
CA THR A 44 -17.93 -4.50 3.71
C THR A 44 -17.85 -5.36 4.98
N PRO A 45 -18.24 -6.66 4.98
CA PRO A 45 -18.06 -7.51 6.16
C PRO A 45 -16.59 -7.72 6.52
N LYS A 46 -15.71 -7.81 5.51
CA LYS A 46 -14.26 -7.97 5.72
C LYS A 46 -13.65 -6.71 6.35
N GLN A 47 -14.03 -5.52 5.88
CA GLN A 47 -13.55 -4.24 6.42
C GLN A 47 -14.06 -4.00 7.85
N ALA A 48 -15.33 -4.32 8.12
CA ALA A 48 -15.88 -4.26 9.48
C ALA A 48 -15.13 -5.20 10.43
N ASN A 49 -14.89 -6.45 10.03
CA ASN A 49 -14.11 -7.40 10.83
C ASN A 49 -12.66 -6.95 11.05
N MET A 50 -12.03 -6.34 10.04
CA MET A 50 -10.69 -5.76 10.18
C MET A 50 -10.68 -4.62 11.20
N LEU A 51 -11.66 -3.70 11.13
CA LEU A 51 -11.75 -2.59 12.09
C LEU A 51 -11.98 -3.11 13.52
N THR A 52 -12.84 -4.10 13.70
CA THR A 52 -13.05 -4.73 15.02
C THR A 52 -11.77 -5.38 15.55
N GLY A 53 -11.03 -6.12 14.72
CA GLY A 53 -9.73 -6.69 15.11
C GLY A 53 -8.70 -5.61 15.44
N PHE A 54 -8.73 -4.49 14.71
CA PHE A 54 -7.88 -3.34 14.97
C PHE A 54 -8.19 -2.70 16.32
N TYR A 55 -9.48 -2.44 16.61
CA TYR A 55 -9.92 -1.94 17.91
C TYR A 55 -9.59 -2.90 19.05
N ALA A 56 -9.70 -4.21 18.84
CA ALA A 56 -9.32 -5.18 19.85
C ALA A 56 -7.83 -5.11 20.17
N THR A 57 -6.97 -4.99 19.15
CA THR A 57 -5.52 -4.82 19.34
C THR A 57 -5.21 -3.53 20.10
N GLN A 58 -5.86 -2.42 19.73
CA GLN A 58 -5.71 -1.13 20.41
C GLN A 58 -6.22 -1.19 21.86
N ALA A 59 -7.31 -1.93 22.12
CA ALA A 59 -7.83 -2.14 23.46
C ALA A 59 -6.82 -2.93 24.33
N VAL A 60 -6.20 -3.99 23.81
CA VAL A 60 -5.17 -4.73 24.55
C VAL A 60 -3.96 -3.83 24.86
N ILE A 61 -3.52 -3.01 23.91
CA ILE A 61 -2.45 -2.01 24.14
C ILE A 61 -2.81 -1.09 25.30
N GLU A 62 -4.04 -0.55 25.33
CA GLU A 62 -4.48 0.35 26.40
C GLU A 62 -4.67 -0.36 27.75
N ILE A 63 -5.28 -1.54 27.76
CA ILE A 63 -5.55 -2.32 28.99
C ILE A 63 -4.24 -2.78 29.62
N CYS A 64 -3.31 -3.29 28.82
CA CYS A 64 -2.00 -3.77 29.27
C CYS A 64 -0.95 -2.65 29.37
N ALA A 65 -1.31 -1.39 29.11
CA ALA A 65 -0.43 -0.23 29.12
C ALA A 65 0.88 -0.44 28.33
N LEU A 66 0.76 -1.01 27.14
CA LEU A 66 1.91 -1.35 26.29
C LEU A 66 2.50 -0.09 25.65
N ALA A 67 3.81 0.07 25.76
CA ALA A 67 4.53 1.13 25.06
C ALA A 67 4.66 0.78 23.58
N ILE A 68 4.20 1.67 22.70
CA ILE A 68 4.30 1.54 21.25
C ILE A 68 5.12 2.71 20.73
N GLU A 69 6.06 2.44 19.81
CA GLU A 69 6.86 3.48 19.17
C GLU A 69 5.96 4.49 18.44
N PRO A 70 6.26 5.80 18.49
CA PRO A 70 5.39 6.84 17.93
C PRO A 70 5.07 6.67 16.44
N ASP A 71 6.02 6.21 15.64
CA ASP A 71 5.83 5.99 14.21
C ASP A 71 4.84 4.85 13.94
N ILE A 72 4.91 3.78 14.75
CA ILE A 72 3.95 2.67 14.70
C ILE A 72 2.57 3.16 15.11
N ALA A 73 2.46 3.91 16.21
CA ALA A 73 1.19 4.47 16.67
C ALA A 73 0.54 5.39 15.61
N THR A 74 1.37 6.16 14.90
CA THR A 74 0.92 7.04 13.80
C THR A 74 0.42 6.22 12.61
N GLY A 75 1.17 5.20 12.17
CA GLY A 75 0.75 4.32 11.08
C GLY A 75 -0.54 3.55 11.41
N MET A 76 -0.64 3.05 12.64
CA MET A 76 -1.84 2.44 13.21
C MET A 76 -3.03 3.41 13.17
N ALA A 77 -2.86 4.65 13.65
CA ALA A 77 -3.93 5.64 13.65
C ALA A 77 -4.40 6.01 12.23
N ALA A 78 -3.48 6.08 11.25
CA ALA A 78 -3.82 6.33 9.85
C ALA A 78 -4.64 5.18 9.24
N ASP A 79 -4.25 3.94 9.49
CA ASP A 79 -4.99 2.76 9.01
C ASP A 79 -6.38 2.64 9.63
N ARG A 80 -6.49 2.94 10.92
CA ARG A 80 -7.77 3.04 11.63
C ARG A 80 -8.68 4.08 10.96
N ALA A 81 -8.19 5.30 10.77
CA ALA A 81 -8.96 6.38 10.16
C ALA A 81 -9.40 6.03 8.72
N ARG A 82 -8.54 5.34 7.96
CA ARG A 82 -8.89 4.84 6.62
C ARG A 82 -10.04 3.81 6.67
N LEU A 83 -10.00 2.88 7.63
CA LEU A 83 -11.06 1.87 7.81
C LEU A 83 -12.37 2.49 8.29
N GLU A 84 -12.31 3.41 9.25
CA GLU A 84 -13.48 4.17 9.73
C GLU A 84 -14.14 4.94 8.58
N THR A 85 -13.33 5.64 7.76
CA THR A 85 -13.81 6.37 6.58
C THR A 85 -14.44 5.44 5.55
N ALA A 86 -13.81 4.29 5.27
CA ALA A 86 -14.33 3.29 4.32
C ALA A 86 -15.69 2.72 4.75
N LEU A 87 -15.95 2.66 6.07
CA LEU A 87 -17.22 2.23 6.64
C LEU A 87 -18.21 3.37 6.87
N GLY A 88 -17.87 4.60 6.48
CA GLY A 88 -18.73 5.77 6.65
C GLY A 88 -18.96 6.16 8.11
N MET A 89 -18.01 5.86 9.00
CA MET A 89 -18.08 6.22 10.41
C MET A 89 -17.61 7.66 10.63
N ASP A 90 -18.35 8.42 11.40
CA ASP A 90 -17.89 9.69 11.97
C ASP A 90 -17.13 9.44 13.30
N ALA A 91 -16.46 10.48 13.80
CA ALA A 91 -15.65 10.38 15.00
C ALA A 91 -16.44 9.96 16.26
N THR A 92 -17.72 10.30 16.35
CA THR A 92 -18.56 9.93 17.51
C THR A 92 -18.92 8.46 17.44
N MET A 93 -19.33 7.97 16.26
CA MET A 93 -19.60 6.55 16.02
C MET A 93 -18.34 5.70 16.22
N ALA A 94 -17.19 6.15 15.72
CA ALA A 94 -15.91 5.46 15.88
C ALA A 94 -15.51 5.34 17.35
N ALA A 95 -15.59 6.45 18.11
CA ALA A 95 -15.29 6.44 19.54
C ALA A 95 -16.22 5.51 20.33
N GLY A 96 -17.53 5.50 20.01
CA GLY A 96 -18.50 4.60 20.64
C GLY A 96 -18.22 3.12 20.34
N ALA A 97 -17.90 2.80 19.08
CA ALA A 97 -17.55 1.45 18.67
C ALA A 97 -16.26 0.96 19.34
N PHE A 98 -15.23 1.81 19.39
CA PHE A 98 -13.99 1.49 20.10
C PHE A 98 -14.24 1.24 21.60
N ALA A 99 -15.00 2.11 22.27
CA ALA A 99 -15.32 1.93 23.68
C ALA A 99 -16.06 0.61 23.96
N GLN A 100 -16.98 0.23 23.07
CA GLN A 100 -17.68 -1.06 23.17
C GLN A 100 -16.72 -2.24 23.00
N VAL A 101 -15.88 -2.23 21.96
CA VAL A 101 -14.89 -3.29 21.73
C VAL A 101 -13.91 -3.38 22.90
N LYS A 102 -13.44 -2.25 23.42
CA LYS A 102 -12.56 -2.21 24.58
C LYS A 102 -13.22 -2.84 25.82
N ALA A 103 -14.47 -2.51 26.09
CA ALA A 103 -15.21 -3.12 27.20
C ALA A 103 -15.39 -4.64 26.99
N ASP A 104 -15.56 -5.09 25.75
CA ASP A 104 -15.68 -6.51 25.43
C ASP A 104 -14.34 -7.26 25.57
N VAL A 105 -13.22 -6.64 25.19
CA VAL A 105 -11.86 -7.17 25.44
C VAL A 105 -11.56 -7.19 26.94
N GLU A 106 -11.92 -6.15 27.69
CA GLU A 106 -11.68 -6.12 29.13
C GLU A 106 -12.38 -7.28 29.86
N LYS A 107 -13.58 -7.67 29.42
CA LYS A 107 -14.30 -8.85 29.95
C LYS A 107 -13.59 -10.16 29.69
N THR A 108 -12.78 -10.26 28.63
CA THR A 108 -11.99 -11.48 28.37
C THR A 108 -10.76 -11.57 29.26
N SER A 109 -10.45 -10.52 30.04
CA SER A 109 -9.28 -10.47 30.94
C SER A 109 -7.99 -10.81 30.18
N PRO A 110 -7.57 -9.98 29.20
CA PRO A 110 -6.41 -10.28 28.37
C PRO A 110 -5.17 -10.51 29.24
N ASP A 111 -4.38 -11.50 28.86
CA ASP A 111 -3.15 -11.84 29.56
C ASP A 111 -2.04 -10.86 29.17
N CYS A 112 -1.75 -9.91 30.05
CA CYS A 112 -0.70 -8.91 29.84
C CYS A 112 0.72 -9.41 30.12
N ALA A 113 0.90 -10.68 30.50
CA ALA A 113 2.23 -11.23 30.78
C ALA A 113 3.09 -11.32 29.52
N ASP A 114 4.41 -11.18 29.70
CA ASP A 114 5.37 -11.41 28.62
C ASP A 114 5.26 -12.86 28.11
N GLY A 115 5.17 -13.01 26.78
CA GLY A 115 5.03 -14.32 26.13
C GLY A 115 3.61 -14.90 26.11
N SER A 116 2.61 -14.16 26.60
CA SER A 116 1.20 -14.53 26.41
C SER A 116 0.79 -14.45 24.94
N ALA A 117 -0.30 -15.12 24.58
CA ALA A 117 -0.86 -15.07 23.24
C ALA A 117 -1.36 -13.66 22.89
N ASP A 118 -1.95 -12.94 23.86
CA ASP A 118 -2.45 -11.58 23.66
C ASP A 118 -1.30 -10.60 23.41
N ARG A 119 -0.20 -10.74 24.16
CA ARG A 119 1.00 -9.93 23.95
C ARG A 119 1.67 -10.25 22.63
N ALA A 120 1.81 -11.54 22.29
CA ALA A 120 2.35 -11.97 21.01
C ALA A 120 1.52 -11.46 19.82
N GLY A 121 0.21 -11.36 19.97
CA GLY A 121 -0.68 -10.77 18.96
C GLY A 121 -0.39 -9.28 18.72
N VAL A 122 -0.25 -8.50 19.79
CA VAL A 122 0.14 -7.08 19.70
C VAL A 122 1.54 -6.92 19.10
N ASP A 123 2.50 -7.73 19.55
CA ASP A 123 3.87 -7.71 19.03
C ASP A 123 3.91 -8.03 17.53
N ALA A 124 3.11 -9.00 17.08
CA ALA A 124 2.99 -9.32 15.65
C ALA A 124 2.42 -8.14 14.84
N VAL A 125 1.42 -7.44 15.35
CA VAL A 125 0.84 -6.26 14.67
C VAL A 125 1.86 -5.13 14.62
N THR A 126 2.50 -4.81 15.73
CA THR A 126 3.50 -3.73 15.79
C THR A 126 4.72 -4.03 14.91
N ALA A 127 5.14 -5.30 14.81
CA ALA A 127 6.20 -5.73 13.90
C ALA A 127 5.84 -5.50 12.42
N ILE A 128 4.57 -5.65 12.02
CA ILE A 128 4.13 -5.31 10.66
C ILE A 128 4.37 -3.83 10.39
N TYR A 129 4.00 -2.94 11.32
CA TYR A 129 4.21 -1.50 11.18
C TYR A 129 5.69 -1.11 11.23
N ALA A 130 6.50 -1.78 12.05
CA ALA A 130 7.94 -1.56 12.09
C ALA A 130 8.65 -1.95 10.77
N ALA A 131 8.08 -2.89 10.02
CA ALA A 131 8.61 -3.32 8.72
C ALA A 131 8.14 -2.44 7.54
N LEU A 132 7.19 -1.53 7.77
CA LEU A 132 6.75 -0.61 6.72
C LEU A 132 7.85 0.44 6.47
N PRO A 133 8.02 0.88 5.21
CA PRO A 133 8.85 2.03 4.93
C PRO A 133 8.36 3.22 5.77
N PRO A 134 9.26 4.06 6.31
CA PRO A 134 8.84 5.27 6.99
C PRO A 134 7.92 6.06 6.03
N PRO A 135 6.81 6.63 6.54
CA PRO A 135 5.92 7.42 5.71
C PRO A 135 6.76 8.47 5.00
N ALA A 136 6.61 8.57 3.67
CA ALA A 136 7.33 9.56 2.88
C ALA A 136 7.12 10.91 3.56
N ALA A 137 8.21 11.56 3.97
CA ALA A 137 8.16 12.88 4.58
C ALA A 137 7.26 13.76 3.71
N GLU A 138 6.22 14.34 4.32
CA GLU A 138 5.31 15.24 3.61
C GLU A 138 6.17 16.26 2.87
N ALA A 139 6.13 16.21 1.54
CA ALA A 139 6.75 17.24 0.73
C ALA A 139 6.17 18.57 1.23
N PRO A 140 7.00 19.59 1.48
CA PRO A 140 6.51 20.86 1.99
C PRO A 140 5.38 21.33 1.10
N SER A 141 4.20 21.47 1.70
CA SER A 141 3.03 22.01 1.03
C SER A 141 3.45 23.31 0.32
N PRO A 142 3.20 23.48 -1.00
CA PRO A 142 3.57 24.71 -1.67
C PRO A 142 2.88 25.85 -0.92
N ALA A 143 3.69 26.78 -0.42
CA ALA A 143 3.21 27.94 0.33
C ALA A 143 2.04 28.56 -0.43
N ALA A 144 0.92 28.74 0.27
CA ALA A 144 -0.24 29.44 -0.24
C ALA A 144 0.23 30.72 -0.94
N GLY A 145 -0.07 30.81 -2.23
CA GLY A 145 0.38 31.91 -3.07
C GLY A 145 0.11 33.24 -2.41
N THR A 146 1.14 34.05 -2.26
CA THR A 146 0.99 35.47 -1.92
C THR A 146 0.11 36.10 -2.99
N VAL A 147 -1.13 36.41 -2.64
CA VAL A 147 -1.95 37.31 -3.43
C VAL A 147 -1.27 38.67 -3.37
N THR A 148 -0.47 38.98 -4.39
CA THR A 148 -0.01 40.35 -4.63
C THR A 148 -1.26 41.20 -4.82
N THR A 149 -1.57 42.01 -3.83
CA THR A 149 -2.56 43.08 -3.97
C THR A 149 -1.90 44.15 -4.83
N ASP A 150 -2.18 44.13 -6.14
CA ASP A 150 -1.82 45.24 -7.02
C ASP A 150 -2.56 46.49 -6.53
N ALA A 151 -1.80 47.45 -6.02
CA ALA A 151 -2.31 48.76 -5.64
C ALA A 151 -2.65 49.54 -6.92
N PRO A 152 -3.84 50.17 -7.04
CA PRO A 152 -4.16 50.95 -8.23
C PRO A 152 -3.31 52.23 -8.26
N ALA A 153 -2.60 52.43 -9.38
CA ALA A 153 -1.85 53.63 -9.65
C ALA A 153 -2.78 54.85 -9.71
N THR A 154 -2.46 55.90 -8.95
CA THR A 154 -3.12 57.21 -9.04
C THR A 154 -2.55 57.98 -10.23
N PRO A 155 -3.37 58.50 -11.18
CA PRO A 155 -2.84 59.34 -12.25
C PRO A 155 -2.55 60.74 -11.71
N ALA A 156 -1.32 61.22 -11.93
CA ALA A 156 -0.95 62.61 -11.72
C ALA A 156 -1.63 63.49 -12.80
N GLN A 157 -2.25 64.59 -12.37
CA GLN A 157 -2.52 65.76 -13.20
C GLN A 157 -1.52 66.85 -12.87
#